data_AF-A0A8T5DXZ2-F1
#
_entry.id   AF-A0A8T5DXZ2-F1
#
_cell.length_a   1.000
_cell.length_b   1.000
_cell.length_c   1.000
_cell.angle_alpha   90.00
_cell.angle_beta   90.00
_cell.angle_gamma   90.00
#
_symmetry.space_group_name_H-M   'P 1'
#
loop_
_entity.id
_entity.type
_entity.pdbx_description
1 polymer ?
#
loop_
_entity_poly.entity_id
_entity_poly.type
_entity_poly.pdbx_seq_one_letter_code
_entity_poly.pdbx_strand_id
1 'polypeptide(L)'
;VEKFELNKYFKIIITVDQVEKPKPDPEIFIKAANALGVSPEQCIVIEDSPAGVKAAKSANMKCIAITNTNKEIDLQEADFIINNINDFCIENISKL
;
A
#
# COMPACT_ATOMS: atom_id res chain seq x y z
N VAL A 1 0.39 -9.91 -12.32
CA VAL A 1 0.82 -8.76 -13.15
C VAL A 1 0.92 -9.11 -14.63
N GLU A 2 1.53 -10.24 -15.01
CA GLU A 2 1.74 -10.63 -16.42
C GLU A 2 0.43 -10.89 -17.19
N LYS A 3 -0.51 -11.63 -16.60
CA LYS A 3 -1.83 -11.93 -17.20
C LYS A 3 -2.57 -10.68 -17.70
N PHE A 4 -2.36 -9.53 -17.05
CA PHE A 4 -3.00 -8.25 -17.37
C PHE A 4 -2.03 -7.24 -17.99
N GLU A 5 -0.83 -7.67 -18.38
CA GLU A 5 0.22 -6.83 -19.00
C GLU A 5 0.57 -5.58 -18.20
N LEU A 6 0.50 -5.68 -16.86
CA LEU A 6 0.76 -4.55 -15.96
C LEU A 6 2.24 -4.41 -15.61
N ASN A 7 3.07 -5.39 -15.93
CA ASN A 7 4.51 -5.41 -15.62
C ASN A 7 5.24 -4.13 -16.10
N LYS A 8 4.80 -3.53 -17.20
CA LYS A 8 5.37 -2.27 -17.73
C LYS A 8 5.26 -1.06 -16.78
N TYR A 9 4.36 -1.10 -15.80
CA TYR A 9 4.18 -0.02 -14.82
C TYR A 9 4.99 -0.22 -13.53
N PHE A 10 5.52 -1.43 -13.31
CA PHE A 10 6.24 -1.75 -12.08
C PHE A 10 7.74 -1.79 -12.37
N LYS A 11 8.50 -0.88 -11.75
CA LYS A 11 9.97 -0.96 -11.77
C LYS A 11 10.49 -2.15 -10.95
N ILE A 12 9.78 -2.48 -9.88
CA ILE A 12 10.17 -3.49 -8.88
C ILE A 12 8.92 -4.23 -8.42
N ILE A 13 9.05 -5.53 -8.18
CA ILE A 13 8.01 -6.38 -7.60
C ILE A 13 8.64 -7.18 -6.46
N ILE A 14 8.14 -6.95 -5.25
CA ILE A 14 8.49 -7.72 -4.05
C ILE A 14 7.31 -8.64 -3.72
N THR A 15 7.61 -9.90 -3.45
CA THR A 15 6.61 -10.94 -3.15
C THR A 15 6.83 -11.50 -1.74
N VAL A 16 5.84 -12.24 -1.22
CA VAL A 16 5.84 -12.74 0.17
C VAL A 16 7.01 -13.70 0.46
N ASP A 17 7.49 -14.43 -0.54
CA ASP A 17 8.67 -15.31 -0.45
C ASP A 17 9.99 -14.54 -0.29
N GLN A 18 9.97 -13.22 -0.51
CA GLN A 18 11.13 -12.35 -0.34
C GLN A 18 11.15 -11.66 1.02
N VAL A 19 10.23 -11.95 1.93
CA VAL A 19 10.21 -11.36 3.28
C VAL A 19 10.12 -12.44 4.34
N GLU A 20 10.75 -12.20 5.48
CA GLU A 20 10.68 -13.11 6.62
C GLU A 20 9.40 -12.91 7.43
N LYS A 21 8.94 -11.66 7.52
CA LYS A 21 7.78 -11.27 8.32
C LYS A 21 6.66 -10.76 7.41
N PRO A 22 5.52 -11.47 7.35
CA PRO A 22 4.36 -11.00 6.60
C PRO A 22 3.68 -9.82 7.31
N LYS A 23 2.82 -9.10 6.57
CA LYS A 23 1.88 -8.12 7.13
C LYS A 23 1.18 -8.72 8.38
N PRO A 24 1.11 -8.01 9.52
CA PRO A 24 1.22 -6.56 9.66
C PRO A 24 2.65 -6.02 9.86
N ASP A 25 3.68 -6.84 9.74
CA ASP A 25 5.06 -6.34 9.74
C ASP A 25 5.32 -5.47 8.49
N PRO A 26 6.02 -4.33 8.62
CA PRO A 26 6.29 -3.42 7.51
C PRO A 26 7.35 -3.90 6.51
N GLU A 27 8.02 -5.04 6.75
CA GLU A 27 9.18 -5.51 5.97
C GLU A 27 8.99 -5.42 4.46
N ILE A 28 7.83 -5.86 3.94
CA ILE A 28 7.56 -5.85 2.50
C ILE A 28 7.53 -4.45 1.89
N PHE A 29 6.99 -3.48 2.61
CA PHE A 29 6.93 -2.10 2.16
C PHE A 29 8.29 -1.42 2.27
N ILE A 30 9.00 -1.61 3.39
CA ILE A 30 10.36 -1.10 3.58
C ILE A 30 11.29 -1.65 2.49
N LYS A 31 11.19 -2.94 2.18
CA LYS A 31 11.99 -3.58 1.13
C LYS A 31 11.69 -2.98 -0.24
N ALA A 32 10.42 -2.71 -0.56
CA ALA A 32 10.04 -2.07 -1.81
C ALA A 32 10.60 -0.62 -1.92
N ALA A 33 10.48 0.18 -0.85
CA ALA A 33 11.02 1.55 -0.82
C ALA A 33 12.54 1.57 -0.97
N ASN A 34 13.25 0.70 -0.24
CA ASN A 34 14.70 0.56 -0.33
C ASN A 34 15.15 0.15 -1.74
N ALA A 35 14.46 -0.80 -2.36
CA ALA A 35 14.77 -1.25 -3.72
C ALA A 35 14.56 -0.12 -4.75
N LEU A 36 13.58 0.76 -4.52
CA LEU A 36 13.32 1.95 -5.34
C LEU A 36 14.27 3.12 -5.04
N GLY A 37 15.03 3.07 -3.94
CA GLY A 37 15.92 4.14 -3.51
C GLY A 37 15.21 5.39 -3.00
N VAL A 38 14.01 5.25 -2.42
CA VAL A 38 13.20 6.35 -1.87
C VAL A 38 12.97 6.17 -0.37
N SER A 39 12.72 7.25 0.36
CA SER A 39 12.39 7.14 1.79
C SER A 39 10.94 6.64 1.98
N PRO A 40 10.64 5.92 3.06
CA PRO A 40 9.28 5.47 3.33
C PRO A 40 8.25 6.60 3.41
N GLU A 41 8.62 7.76 3.95
CA GLU A 41 7.75 8.94 4.07
C GLU A 41 7.34 9.52 2.70
N GLN A 42 8.08 9.20 1.64
CA GLN A 42 7.75 9.56 0.27
C GLN A 42 6.89 8.50 -0.44
N CYS A 43 6.51 7.43 0.26
CA CYS A 43 5.71 6.34 -0.28
C CYS A 43 4.24 6.46 0.13
N ILE A 44 3.37 6.12 -0.81
CA ILE A 44 1.94 5.95 -0.59
C ILE A 44 1.59 4.49 -0.88
N VAL A 45 0.95 3.84 0.08
CA VAL A 45 0.44 2.46 -0.03
C VAL A 45 -1.05 2.50 -0.35
N ILE A 46 -1.46 1.77 -1.38
CA ILE A 46 -2.86 1.50 -1.69
C ILE A 46 -3.19 0.08 -1.22
N GLU A 47 -4.17 -0.08 -0.33
CA GLU A 47 -4.43 -1.36 0.35
C GLU A 47 -5.91 -1.56 0.70
N ASP A 48 -6.35 -2.80 0.94
CA ASP A 48 -7.74 -3.14 1.28
C ASP A 48 -7.88 -4.02 2.53
N SER A 49 -6.78 -4.27 3.25
CA SER A 49 -6.74 -5.15 4.42
C SER A 49 -6.25 -4.45 5.70
N PRO A 50 -6.79 -4.77 6.89
CA PRO A 50 -6.32 -4.18 8.15
C PRO A 50 -4.84 -4.45 8.43
N ALA A 51 -4.37 -5.67 8.13
CA ALA A 51 -2.97 -6.04 8.30
C ALA A 51 -2.05 -5.22 7.38
N GLY A 52 -2.47 -4.97 6.14
CA GLY A 52 -1.70 -4.16 5.21
C GLY A 52 -1.69 -2.67 5.57
N VAL A 53 -2.82 -2.12 6.03
CA VAL A 53 -2.88 -0.75 6.56
C VAL A 53 -1.90 -0.60 7.72
N LYS A 54 -1.96 -1.50 8.70
CA LYS A 54 -1.05 -1.48 9.85
C LYS A 54 0.43 -1.61 9.45
N ALA A 55 0.74 -2.45 8.47
CA ALA A 55 2.10 -2.56 7.92
C ALA A 55 2.55 -1.26 7.25
N ALA A 56 1.69 -0.58 6.48
CA ALA A 56 2.02 0.70 5.86
C ALA A 56 2.30 1.78 6.93
N LYS A 57 1.44 1.89 7.96
CA LYS A 57 1.64 2.84 9.06
C LYS A 57 2.88 2.55 9.87
N SER A 58 3.17 1.27 10.14
CA SER A 58 4.40 0.85 10.84
C SER A 58 5.67 1.14 10.04
N ALA A 59 5.56 1.24 8.71
CA ALA A 59 6.64 1.65 7.81
C ALA A 59 6.80 3.18 7.71
N ASN A 60 6.03 3.97 8.46
CA ASN A 60 5.97 5.43 8.35
C ASN A 60 5.54 5.93 6.94
N MET A 61 4.75 5.12 6.24
CA MET A 61 4.20 5.47 4.92
C MET A 61 2.79 6.04 5.04
N LYS A 62 2.38 6.82 4.03
CA LYS A 62 0.99 7.20 3.85
C LYS A 62 0.20 6.01 3.31
N CYS A 63 -1.06 5.85 3.73
CA CYS A 63 -1.91 4.75 3.32
C CYS A 63 -3.28 5.25 2.87
N ILE A 64 -3.68 4.83 1.66
CA ILE A 64 -5.02 4.98 1.13
C ILE A 64 -5.67 3.59 1.15
N ALA A 65 -6.72 3.44 1.95
CA ALA A 65 -7.44 2.19 2.07
C ALA A 65 -8.68 2.15 1.16
N ILE A 66 -9.01 0.97 0.64
CA ILE A 66 -10.17 0.75 -0.23
C ILE A 66 -11.11 -0.26 0.41
N THR A 67 -12.37 0.09 0.60
CA THR A 67 -13.36 -0.77 1.30
C THR A 67 -13.98 -1.85 0.41
N ASN A 68 -13.24 -2.38 -0.57
CA ASN A 68 -13.75 -3.42 -1.46
C ASN A 68 -13.92 -4.77 -0.74
N THR A 69 -13.01 -5.07 0.20
CA THR A 69 -12.92 -6.38 0.86
C THR A 69 -13.29 -6.31 2.34
N ASN A 70 -12.94 -5.21 3.01
CA ASN A 70 -13.18 -4.99 4.44
C ASN A 70 -14.03 -3.73 4.65
N LYS A 71 -14.68 -3.63 5.82
CA LYS A 71 -15.48 -2.45 6.14
C LYS A 71 -14.56 -1.29 6.51
N GLU A 72 -15.04 -0.06 6.32
CA GLU A 72 -14.32 1.15 6.69
C GLU A 72 -13.82 1.12 8.15
N ILE A 73 -14.62 0.56 9.06
CA ILE A 73 -14.27 0.42 10.48
C ILE A 73 -13.01 -0.43 10.72
N ASP A 74 -12.69 -1.35 9.81
CA ASP A 74 -11.52 -2.22 9.92
C ASP A 74 -10.25 -1.54 9.37
N LEU A 75 -10.39 -0.39 8.69
CA LEU A 75 -9.34 0.29 7.94
C LEU A 75 -9.02 1.70 8.50
N GLN A 76 -9.50 2.01 9.71
CA GLN A 76 -9.44 3.35 10.33
C GLN A 76 -8.02 3.89 10.58
N GLU A 77 -6.99 3.03 10.56
CA GLU A 77 -5.60 3.45 10.69
C GLU A 77 -5.03 4.09 9.41
N ALA A 78 -5.74 3.98 8.27
CA ALA A 78 -5.33 4.60 7.01
C ALA A 78 -5.49 6.13 7.06
N ASP A 79 -4.67 6.85 6.29
CA ASP A 79 -4.73 8.31 6.21
C ASP A 79 -5.95 8.79 5.39
N PHE A 80 -6.39 7.98 4.44
CA PHE A 80 -7.58 8.25 3.64
C PHE A 80 -8.27 6.93 3.26
N ILE A 81 -9.61 6.91 3.29
CA ILE A 81 -10.40 5.73 2.92
C ILE A 81 -11.32 6.08 1.76
N ILE A 82 -11.36 5.22 0.74
CA ILE A 82 -12.25 5.32 -0.41
C ILE A 82 -13.08 4.05 -0.56
N ASN A 83 -14.27 4.20 -1.13
CA ASN A 83 -15.21 3.08 -1.26
C ASN A 83 -14.95 2.22 -2.49
N ASN A 84 -14.39 2.81 -3.55
CA ASN A 84 -14.09 2.12 -4.80
C ASN A 84 -12.76 2.62 -5.36
N ILE A 85 -11.97 1.74 -5.98
CA ILE A 85 -10.73 2.13 -6.68
C ILE A 85 -11.00 3.15 -7.81
N ASN A 86 -12.20 3.13 -8.41
CA ASN A 86 -12.59 4.12 -9.41
C ASN A 86 -12.75 5.54 -8.83
N ASP A 87 -12.89 5.66 -7.51
CA ASP A 87 -12.94 6.95 -6.82
C ASP A 87 -11.53 7.49 -6.51
N PHE A 88 -10.48 6.71 -6.83
CA PHE A 88 -9.09 7.13 -6.65
C PHE A 88 -8.63 7.99 -7.83
N CYS A 89 -8.23 9.22 -7.54
CA CYS A 89 -7.54 10.11 -8.46
C CYS A 89 -6.34 10.79 -7.78
N ILE A 90 -5.50 11.45 -8.59
CA ILE A 90 -4.30 12.15 -8.09
C ILE A 90 -4.67 13.27 -7.10
N GLU A 91 -5.88 13.84 -7.19
CA GLU A 91 -6.35 14.85 -6.23
C GLU A 91 -6.60 14.27 -4.83
N ASN A 92 -6.74 12.96 -4.68
CA ASN A 92 -6.77 12.34 -3.35
C ASN A 92 -5.37 12.37 -2.70
N ILE A 93 -4.30 12.34 -3.49
CA ILE A 93 -2.93 12.38 -2.98
C ILE A 93 -2.60 13.74 -2.37
N SER A 94 -3.12 14.84 -2.91
CA SER A 94 -2.89 16.18 -2.36
C SER A 94 -3.56 16.42 -1.01
N LYS A 95 -4.42 15.49 -0.56
CA LYS A 95 -5.10 15.52 0.74
C LYS A 95 -4.36 14.75 1.83
N LEU A 96 -3.24 14.07 1.49
CA LEU A 96 -2.38 13.30 2.40
C LEU A 96 -1.23 14.14 2.95
#